data_AF-A0A2D7DH09-F1
#
_entry.id   AF-A0A2D7DH09-F1
#
_cell.length_a   1.000
_cell.length_b   1.000
_cell.length_c   1.000
_cell.angle_alpha   90.00
_cell.angle_beta   90.00
_cell.angle_gamma   90.00
#
_symmetry.space_group_name_H-M   'P 1'
#
loop_
_entity.id
_entity.type
_entity.pdbx_description
1 polymer ?
#
loop_
_entity_poly.entity_id
_entity_poly.type
_entity_poly.pdbx_seq_one_letter_code
_entity_poly.pdbx_strand_id
1 'polypeptide(L)'
;MRYFRQVGFTLIELLVTLVILGLLVGIVGPQFFGKVDSSKVKTAEIQVDMLKMALRTYRLDAGIYPETLDVLWQRPSGANTFWSGPYIDGVVPLDPWGGQYQYQVDRDSETGFNLYSFGADGVAGGKDLGADIGYLPKNDGTSFAGNGE
;
A
#
# COMPACT_ATOMS: atom_id res chain seq x y z
N MET A 1 -54.06 26.61 32.91
CA MET A 1 -52.95 26.57 31.94
C MET A 1 -51.68 27.14 32.56
N ARG A 2 -50.61 26.36 32.72
CA ARG A 2 -49.29 26.88 33.10
C ARG A 2 -48.60 27.36 31.82
N TYR A 3 -48.34 28.66 31.70
CA TYR A 3 -47.54 29.20 30.60
C TYR A 3 -46.08 28.81 30.82
N PHE A 4 -45.55 27.98 29.93
CA PHE A 4 -44.11 27.77 29.85
C PHE A 4 -43.46 29.10 29.46
N ARG A 5 -42.70 29.66 30.40
CA ARG A 5 -41.95 30.89 30.21
C ARG A 5 -40.83 30.56 29.22
N GLN A 6 -40.98 31.00 27.96
CA GLN A 6 -39.89 30.91 26.99
C GLN A 6 -38.76 31.82 27.46
N VAL A 7 -37.65 31.21 27.87
CA VAL A 7 -36.41 31.92 28.16
C VAL A 7 -35.73 32.14 26.82
N GLY A 8 -35.77 33.38 26.32
CA GLY A 8 -35.10 33.76 25.08
C GLY A 8 -33.59 33.87 25.28
N PHE A 9 -32.82 33.41 24.31
CA PHE A 9 -31.37 33.57 24.27
C PHE A 9 -30.99 35.05 24.16
N THR A 10 -29.91 35.46 24.82
CA THR A 10 -29.38 36.82 24.71
C THR A 10 -28.45 36.94 23.49
N LEU A 11 -28.36 38.13 22.89
CA LEU A 11 -27.42 38.39 21.78
C LEU A 11 -25.96 38.11 22.18
N ILE A 12 -25.62 38.37 23.45
CA ILE A 12 -24.28 38.12 24.00
C ILE A 12 -23.97 36.62 24.01
N GLU A 13 -24.94 35.78 24.37
CA GLU A 13 -24.76 34.34 24.46
C GLU A 13 -24.48 33.71 23.08
N LEU A 14 -25.17 34.18 22.05
CA LEU A 14 -24.92 33.80 20.66
C LEU A 14 -23.55 34.31 20.16
N LEU A 15 -23.14 35.51 20.55
CA LEU A 15 -21.84 36.07 20.20
C LEU A 15 -20.70 35.24 20.81
N VAL A 16 -20.78 34.94 22.11
CA VAL A 16 -19.76 34.14 22.81
C VAL A 16 -19.65 32.74 22.23
N THR A 17 -20.77 32.10 21.88
CA THR A 17 -20.73 30.76 21.25
C THR A 17 -20.07 30.79 19.88
N LEU A 18 -20.35 31.79 19.04
CA LEU A 18 -19.69 31.91 17.73
C LEU A 18 -18.18 32.12 17.86
N VAL A 19 -17.73 32.86 18.88
CA VAL A 19 -16.30 33.04 19.18
C VAL A 19 -15.66 31.71 19.57
N ILE A 20 -16.26 30.97 20.50
CA ILE A 20 -15.73 29.66 20.96
C ILE A 20 -15.74 28.65 19.81
N LEU A 21 -16.81 28.60 19.01
CA LEU A 21 -16.89 27.74 17.83
C LEU A 21 -15.80 28.07 16.80
N GLY A 22 -15.54 29.35 16.54
CA GLY A 22 -14.46 29.78 15.65
C GLY A 22 -13.07 29.36 16.14
N LEU A 23 -12.82 29.43 17.45
CA LEU A 23 -11.56 28.98 18.05
C LEU A 23 -11.39 27.45 17.97
N LEU A 24 -12.46 26.69 18.20
CA LEU A 24 -12.42 25.22 18.16
C LEU A 24 -12.14 24.69 16.75
N VAL A 25 -12.74 25.29 15.71
CA VAL A 25 -12.55 24.87 14.31
C VAL A 25 -11.07 24.88 13.89
N GLY A 26 -10.26 25.81 14.40
CA GLY A 26 -8.83 25.89 14.09
C GLY A 26 -7.98 24.74 14.64
N ILE A 27 -8.45 24.02 15.66
CA ILE A 27 -7.66 23.01 16.39
C ILE A 27 -7.90 21.59 15.84
N VAL A 28 -9.09 21.32 15.28
CA VAL A 28 -9.51 19.95 14.91
C VAL A 28 -9.17 19.54 13.46
N GLY A 29 -8.65 20.46 12.64
CA GLY A 29 -8.53 20.30 11.18
C GLY A 29 -7.54 19.24 10.65
N PRO A 30 -6.24 19.25 10.97
CA PRO A 30 -5.28 18.55 10.09
C PRO A 30 -4.85 17.14 10.55
N GLN A 31 -5.18 16.69 11.76
CA GLN A 31 -4.53 15.50 12.34
C GLN A 31 -5.05 14.14 11.86
N PHE A 32 -6.12 14.09 11.07
CA PHE A 32 -6.74 12.84 10.65
C PHE A 32 -6.19 12.25 9.34
N PHE A 33 -5.62 13.06 8.45
CA PHE A 33 -5.21 12.59 7.12
C PHE A 33 -3.90 11.77 7.12
N GLY A 34 -2.87 12.17 7.90
CA GLY A 34 -1.58 11.46 7.91
C GLY A 34 -1.59 10.05 8.54
N LYS A 35 -2.62 9.68 9.31
CA LYS A 35 -2.71 8.35 9.94
C LYS A 35 -3.27 7.28 9.00
N VAL A 36 -4.15 7.66 8.07
CA VAL A 36 -4.70 6.71 7.08
C VAL A 36 -3.65 6.39 6.02
N ASP A 37 -2.77 7.34 5.71
CA ASP A 37 -1.75 7.13 4.68
C ASP A 37 -0.57 6.28 5.16
N SER A 38 -0.18 6.41 6.43
CA SER A 38 0.87 5.56 7.02
C SER A 38 0.43 4.10 7.23
N SER A 39 -0.85 3.84 7.48
CA SER A 39 -1.35 2.46 7.55
C SER A 39 -1.30 1.76 6.20
N LYS A 40 -1.56 2.48 5.09
CA LYS A 40 -1.40 1.95 3.73
C LYS A 40 0.04 1.56 3.43
N VAL A 41 1.01 2.42 3.72
CA VAL A 41 2.44 2.08 3.59
C VAL A 41 2.75 0.80 4.37
N LYS A 42 2.27 0.70 5.62
CA LYS A 42 2.50 -0.48 6.43
C LYS A 42 1.85 -1.75 5.86
N THR A 43 0.65 -1.64 5.32
CA THR A 43 -0.03 -2.75 4.65
C THR A 43 0.76 -3.21 3.42
N ALA A 44 1.30 -2.28 2.63
CA ALA A 44 2.11 -2.61 1.46
C ALA A 44 3.37 -3.38 1.85
N GLU A 45 4.08 -2.95 2.90
CA GLU A 45 5.25 -3.67 3.43
C GLU A 45 4.89 -5.12 3.84
N ILE A 46 3.79 -5.29 4.57
CA ILE A 46 3.32 -6.61 5.04
C ILE A 46 2.97 -7.51 3.84
N GLN A 47 2.27 -6.97 2.85
CA GLN A 47 1.89 -7.70 1.63
C GLN A 47 3.13 -8.11 0.82
N VAL A 48 4.13 -7.24 0.68
CA VAL A 48 5.42 -7.55 0.03
C VAL A 48 6.13 -8.68 0.75
N ASP A 49 6.21 -8.65 2.08
CA ASP A 49 6.85 -9.70 2.87
C ASP A 49 6.10 -11.05 2.77
N MET A 50 4.77 -11.02 2.80
CA MET A 50 3.93 -12.20 2.58
C MET A 50 4.18 -12.83 1.21
N LEU A 51 4.18 -12.03 0.14
CA LEU A 51 4.45 -12.49 -1.21
C LEU A 51 5.89 -13.03 -1.35
N LYS A 52 6.88 -12.38 -0.73
CA LYS A 52 8.26 -12.89 -0.66
C LYS A 52 8.32 -14.27 0.00
N MET A 53 7.60 -14.47 1.11
CA MET A 53 7.54 -15.77 1.77
C MET A 53 6.93 -16.83 0.86
N ALA A 54 5.81 -16.52 0.18
CA ALA A 54 5.19 -17.43 -0.77
C ALA A 54 6.11 -17.79 -1.95
N LEU A 55 6.83 -16.81 -2.51
CA LEU A 55 7.83 -17.02 -3.57
C LEU A 55 8.96 -17.93 -3.10
N ARG A 56 9.44 -17.76 -1.86
CA ARG A 56 10.47 -18.63 -1.27
C ARG A 56 9.97 -20.05 -1.09
N THR A 57 8.74 -20.24 -0.60
CA THR A 57 8.13 -21.57 -0.49
C THR A 57 7.98 -22.23 -1.85
N TYR A 58 7.50 -21.49 -2.86
CA TYR A 58 7.45 -21.99 -4.24
C TYR A 58 8.83 -22.46 -4.72
N ARG A 59 9.88 -21.69 -4.44
CA ARG A 59 11.25 -22.06 -4.82
C ARG A 59 11.76 -23.30 -4.09
N LEU A 60 11.36 -23.53 -2.84
CA LEU A 60 11.71 -24.76 -2.11
C LEU A 60 11.11 -26.00 -2.79
N ASP A 61 9.88 -25.88 -3.30
CA ASP A 61 9.16 -26.96 -3.96
C ASP A 61 9.63 -27.16 -5.40
N ALA A 62 9.63 -26.10 -6.21
CA ALA A 62 9.91 -26.17 -7.63
C ALA A 62 11.40 -26.01 -7.99
N GLY A 63 12.25 -25.62 -7.03
CA GLY A 63 13.68 -25.36 -7.21
C GLY A 63 14.03 -24.00 -7.83
N ILE A 64 13.04 -23.29 -8.38
CA ILE A 64 13.20 -22.01 -9.07
C ILE A 64 12.13 -21.02 -8.60
N TYR A 65 12.35 -19.72 -8.74
CA TYR A 65 11.28 -18.73 -8.60
C TYR A 65 10.36 -18.77 -9.83
N PRO A 66 9.05 -18.50 -9.66
CA PRO A 66 8.12 -18.47 -10.78
C PRO A 66 8.36 -17.22 -11.66
N GLU A 67 7.93 -17.23 -12.91
CA GLU A 67 8.01 -16.02 -13.77
C GLU A 67 6.90 -15.01 -13.46
N THR A 68 5.78 -15.46 -12.90
CA THR A 68 4.63 -14.61 -12.56
C THR A 68 4.11 -14.90 -11.16
N LEU A 69 3.48 -13.90 -10.53
CA LEU A 69 2.88 -14.05 -9.20
C LEU A 69 1.62 -14.93 -9.21
N ASP A 70 0.96 -15.11 -10.35
CA ASP A 70 -0.27 -15.92 -10.44
C ASP A 70 -0.05 -17.39 -10.07
N VAL A 71 1.16 -17.89 -10.28
CA VAL A 71 1.57 -19.25 -9.93
C VAL A 71 1.48 -19.50 -8.42
N LEU A 72 1.48 -18.44 -7.60
CA LEU A 72 1.34 -18.54 -6.16
C LEU A 72 -0.05 -18.99 -5.73
N TRP A 73 -1.10 -18.72 -6.50
CA TRP A 73 -2.47 -19.08 -6.14
C TRP A 73 -3.14 -20.03 -7.12
N GLN A 74 -2.68 -20.06 -8.37
CA GLN A 74 -3.20 -20.92 -9.43
C GLN A 74 -2.11 -21.87 -9.93
N ARG A 75 -2.43 -23.17 -10.00
CA ARG A 75 -1.52 -24.16 -10.59
C ARG A 75 -1.34 -23.86 -12.10
N PRO A 76 -0.10 -23.63 -12.58
CA PRO A 76 0.12 -23.46 -14.02
C PRO A 76 -0.08 -24.78 -14.77
N SER A 77 -0.54 -24.71 -16.01
CA SER A 77 -0.83 -25.89 -16.86
C SER A 77 0.41 -26.76 -17.12
N GLY A 78 1.59 -26.17 -17.11
CA GLY A 78 2.89 -26.85 -17.21
C GLY A 78 3.62 -27.02 -15.88
N ALA A 79 2.93 -26.91 -14.73
CA ALA A 79 3.56 -27.06 -13.42
C ALA A 79 4.32 -28.38 -13.33
N ASN A 80 5.55 -28.32 -12.84
CA ASN A 80 6.30 -29.53 -12.50
C ASN A 80 5.53 -30.36 -11.44
N THR A 81 5.90 -31.63 -11.30
CA THR A 81 5.28 -32.54 -10.32
C THR A 81 5.44 -32.07 -8.88
N PHE A 82 6.45 -31.21 -8.62
CA PHE A 82 6.81 -30.74 -7.28
C PHE A 82 5.99 -29.55 -6.78
N TRP A 83 5.17 -28.91 -7.64
CA TRP A 83 4.27 -27.85 -7.21
C TRP A 83 3.30 -28.35 -6.13
N SER A 84 3.37 -27.76 -4.93
CA SER A 84 2.52 -28.12 -3.77
C SER A 84 1.63 -26.98 -3.29
N GLY A 85 1.40 -25.98 -4.15
CA GLY A 85 0.56 -24.83 -3.84
C GLY A 85 -0.93 -25.17 -3.68
N PRO A 86 -1.78 -24.15 -3.45
CA PRO A 86 -1.46 -22.72 -3.48
C PRO A 86 -0.59 -22.27 -2.31
N TYR A 87 0.25 -21.27 -2.55
CA TYR A 87 1.19 -20.67 -1.59
C TYR A 87 0.64 -19.38 -0.95
N ILE A 88 -0.47 -18.86 -1.47
CA ILE A 88 -1.25 -17.75 -0.90
C ILE A 88 -2.74 -18.09 -0.92
N ASP A 89 -3.50 -17.47 -0.03
CA ASP A 89 -4.94 -17.62 0.04
C ASP A 89 -5.63 -16.68 -0.96
N GLY A 90 -6.01 -17.21 -2.12
CA GLY A 90 -6.72 -16.47 -3.16
C GLY A 90 -5.79 -15.71 -4.12
N VAL A 91 -6.37 -14.86 -4.97
CA VAL A 91 -5.63 -14.12 -5.99
C VAL A 91 -4.58 -13.18 -5.37
N VAL A 92 -3.54 -12.86 -6.14
CA VAL A 92 -2.54 -11.86 -5.74
C VAL A 92 -3.26 -10.55 -5.41
N PRO A 93 -3.10 -9.99 -4.19
CA PRO A 93 -3.78 -8.76 -3.83
C PRO A 93 -3.19 -7.58 -4.62
N LEU A 94 -4.03 -6.59 -4.88
CA LEU A 94 -3.56 -5.27 -5.27
C LEU A 94 -2.89 -4.61 -4.06
N ASP A 95 -2.00 -3.66 -4.34
CA ASP A 95 -1.42 -2.82 -3.31
C ASP A 95 -2.50 -1.90 -2.66
N PRO A 96 -2.19 -1.21 -1.56
CA PRO A 96 -3.15 -0.39 -0.82
C PRO A 96 -3.69 0.84 -1.56
N TRP A 97 -3.14 1.13 -2.75
CA TRP A 97 -3.58 2.19 -3.65
C TRP A 97 -4.29 1.64 -4.90
N GLY A 98 -4.43 0.31 -5.00
CA GLY A 98 -5.10 -0.38 -6.11
C GLY A 98 -4.19 -0.72 -7.28
N GLY A 99 -2.88 -0.50 -7.14
CA GLY A 99 -1.86 -0.90 -8.12
C GLY A 99 -1.52 -2.38 -8.06
N GLN A 100 -0.93 -2.90 -9.14
CA GLN A 100 -0.35 -4.24 -9.13
C GLN A 100 1.08 -4.20 -8.58
N TYR A 101 1.44 -5.22 -7.80
CA TYR A 101 2.82 -5.43 -7.42
C TYR A 101 3.69 -5.72 -8.64
N GLN A 102 4.83 -5.04 -8.71
CA GLN A 102 5.87 -5.29 -9.70
C GLN A 102 6.70 -6.46 -9.24
N TYR A 103 6.87 -7.45 -10.11
CA TYR A 103 7.65 -8.65 -9.83
C TYR A 103 8.50 -9.01 -11.02
N GLN A 104 9.79 -9.23 -10.77
CA GLN A 104 10.73 -9.70 -11.79
C GLN A 104 11.80 -10.58 -11.15
N VAL A 105 12.07 -11.74 -11.77
CA VAL A 105 13.21 -12.57 -11.36
C VAL A 105 14.50 -11.86 -11.73
N ASP A 106 15.37 -11.68 -10.74
CA ASP A 106 16.65 -10.98 -10.87
C ASP A 106 17.67 -11.72 -10.01
N ARG A 107 18.53 -12.50 -10.64
CA ARG A 107 19.51 -13.34 -9.94
C ARG A 107 20.61 -12.53 -9.26
N ASP A 108 20.80 -11.29 -9.67
CA ASP A 108 21.83 -10.39 -9.14
C ASP A 108 21.29 -9.55 -7.97
N SER A 109 19.97 -9.58 -7.72
CA SER A 109 19.37 -8.98 -6.53
C SER A 109 19.61 -9.84 -5.28
N GLU A 110 19.65 -9.20 -4.11
CA GLU A 110 19.87 -9.89 -2.82
C GLU A 110 18.83 -10.99 -2.54
N THR A 111 17.60 -10.80 -3.02
CA THR A 111 16.48 -11.73 -2.85
C THR A 111 16.40 -12.79 -3.96
N GLY A 112 17.11 -12.59 -5.08
CA GLY A 112 16.98 -13.37 -6.31
C GLY A 112 15.75 -12.99 -7.15
N PHE A 113 15.10 -11.89 -6.80
CA PHE A 113 13.97 -11.25 -7.49
C PHE A 113 13.77 -9.83 -6.97
N ASN A 114 13.08 -9.00 -7.74
CA ASN A 114 12.56 -7.70 -7.33
C ASN A 114 11.06 -7.83 -7.09
N LEU A 115 10.55 -7.23 -6.02
CA LEU A 115 9.14 -7.25 -5.63
C LEU A 115 8.77 -5.97 -4.90
N TYR A 116 7.98 -5.11 -5.51
CA TYR A 116 7.68 -3.79 -4.96
C TYR A 116 6.34 -3.22 -5.44
N SER A 117 5.81 -2.23 -4.72
CA SER A 117 4.72 -1.34 -5.13
C SER A 117 5.29 0.05 -5.42
N PHE A 118 4.71 0.76 -6.39
CA PHE A 118 5.05 2.15 -6.71
C PHE A 118 4.52 3.17 -5.68
N GLY A 119 3.86 2.72 -4.61
CA GLY A 119 3.29 3.64 -3.63
C GLY A 119 2.10 4.44 -4.17
N ALA A 120 1.82 5.57 -3.53
CA ALA A 120 0.62 6.36 -3.78
C ALA A 120 0.59 7.08 -5.14
N ASP A 121 1.74 7.33 -5.76
CA ASP A 121 1.84 8.06 -7.02
C ASP A 121 1.82 7.13 -8.24
N GLY A 122 2.02 5.82 -8.04
CA GLY A 122 1.94 4.81 -9.08
C GLY A 122 3.09 4.88 -10.09
N VAL A 123 4.19 5.57 -9.77
CA VAL A 123 5.36 5.72 -10.65
C VAL A 123 6.64 5.31 -9.93
N ALA A 124 7.68 4.95 -10.68
CA ALA A 124 8.96 4.58 -10.11
C ALA A 124 9.60 5.74 -9.33
N GLY A 125 10.11 5.43 -8.14
CA GLY A 125 10.81 6.35 -7.27
C GLY A 125 9.89 7.02 -6.26
N GLY A 126 9.66 8.32 -6.42
CA GLY A 126 8.83 9.12 -5.53
C GLY A 126 9.42 9.41 -4.14
N LYS A 127 8.61 10.05 -3.30
CA LYS A 127 8.94 10.45 -1.92
C LYS A 127 7.73 10.30 -1.01
N ASP A 128 7.99 10.19 0.28
CA ASP A 128 6.96 10.07 1.31
C ASP A 128 5.99 8.93 0.99
N LEU A 129 4.72 9.23 0.72
CA LEU A 129 3.69 8.24 0.41
C LEU A 129 3.79 7.68 -1.02
N GLY A 130 4.46 8.40 -1.92
CA GLY A 130 4.76 7.95 -3.27
C GLY A 130 6.09 7.22 -3.38
N ALA A 131 6.81 7.00 -2.26
CA ALA A 131 8.04 6.23 -2.31
C ALA A 131 7.72 4.77 -2.67
N ASP A 132 8.53 4.17 -3.54
CA ASP A 132 8.44 2.73 -3.83
C ASP A 132 8.65 1.90 -2.54
N ILE A 133 7.87 0.83 -2.38
CA ILE A 133 7.88 -0.03 -1.19
C ILE A 133 8.19 -1.46 -1.60
N GLY A 134 9.34 -1.98 -1.15
CA GLY A 134 9.69 -3.40 -1.26
C GLY A 134 11.15 -3.67 -1.62
N TYR A 135 11.37 -4.78 -2.31
CA TYR A 135 12.67 -5.24 -2.79
C TYR A 135 12.89 -4.68 -4.20
N LEU A 136 13.53 -3.51 -4.26
CA LEU A 136 13.75 -2.76 -5.50
C LEU A 136 14.93 -3.32 -6.31
N PRO A 137 14.90 -3.14 -7.65
CA PRO A 137 16.06 -3.40 -8.49
C PRO A 137 17.24 -2.55 -8.03
N LYS A 138 18.44 -3.10 -8.17
CA LYS A 138 19.67 -2.37 -7.88
C LYS A 138 19.80 -1.22 -8.87
N ASN A 139 19.76 0.02 -8.38
CA ASN A 139 20.03 1.21 -9.20
C ASN A 139 21.50 1.23 -9.61
N ASP A 140 21.82 0.63 -10.76
CA ASP A 140 23.17 0.61 -11.36
C ASP A 140 23.45 1.79 -12.30
N GLY A 141 22.54 2.76 -12.37
CA GLY A 141 22.69 3.97 -13.18
C GLY A 141 22.46 3.77 -14.68
N THR A 142 22.04 2.58 -15.13
CA THR A 142 21.85 2.29 -16.56
C THR A 142 20.38 2.19 -17.01
N SER A 143 19.41 2.16 -16.08
CA SER A 143 17.99 1.91 -16.40
C SER A 143 17.12 3.16 -16.62
N PHE A 144 17.71 4.31 -16.99
CA PHE A 144 16.95 5.53 -17.38
C PHE A 144 17.32 6.09 -18.77
N ALA A 145 18.17 5.39 -19.54
CA ALA A 145 18.50 5.77 -20.91
C ALA A 145 17.72 4.89 -21.90
N GLY A 146 16.42 5.10 -22.03
CA GLY A 146 15.64 4.35 -23.02
C GLY A 146 14.17 4.70 -23.01
N ASN A 147 13.83 5.75 -23.76
CA ASN A 147 12.67 5.85 -24.67
C ASN A 147 12.18 7.30 -24.73
N GLY A 148 12.96 8.10 -25.45
CA GLY A 148 12.56 9.38 -26.01
C GLY A 148 13.03 9.40 -27.46
N GLU A 149 12.37 8.62 -28.31
CA GLU A 149 12.28 8.85 -29.76
C GLU A 149 10.80 8.88 -30.14
#